data_AF-A0A7K4H991-F1
#
_entry.id   AF-A0A7K4H991-F1
#
_cell.length_a   1.000
_cell.length_b   1.000
_cell.length_c   1.000
_cell.angle_alpha   90.00
_cell.angle_beta   90.00
_cell.angle_gamma   90.00
#
_symmetry.space_group_name_H-M   'P 1'
#
loop_
_entity.id
_entity.type
_entity.pdbx_description
1 polymer ?
#
loop_
_entity_poly.entity_id
_entity_poly.type
_entity_poly.pdbx_seq_one_letter_code
_entity_poly.pdbx_strand_id
1 'polypeptide(L)'
;MERKDYYKYLFLIGAIWNLIVGLMFIGLSPLADSLVPMFDMEVPPSLVFYHSFFGIVAVFGIGYYLVARDINKNHGIVVLGAITKFYVFILYLAYFVLGYSNFIPILFVIIDLIFACLFIEFLINFKKIE
;
A
#
# COMPACT_ATOMS: atom_id res chain seq x y z
N MET A 1 -18.17 14.22 -11.65
CA MET A 1 -16.70 14.19 -11.87
C MET A 1 -16.45 13.36 -13.11
N GLU A 2 -15.63 13.84 -14.06
CA GLU A 2 -15.27 13.04 -15.23
C GLU A 2 -14.48 11.80 -14.82
N ARG A 3 -14.60 10.70 -15.57
CA ARG A 3 -13.89 9.43 -15.26
C ARG A 3 -12.37 9.61 -15.20
N LYS A 4 -11.81 10.51 -16.02
CA LYS A 4 -10.38 10.85 -15.98
C LYS A 4 -9.98 11.48 -14.66
N ASP A 5 -10.75 12.46 -14.18
CA ASP A 5 -10.48 13.10 -12.89
C ASP A 5 -10.67 12.13 -11.72
N TYR A 6 -11.69 11.27 -11.78
CA TYR A 6 -11.86 10.19 -10.81
C TYR A 6 -10.59 9.35 -10.63
N TYR A 7 -9.99 8.90 -11.73
CA TYR A 7 -8.77 8.11 -11.67
C TYR A 7 -7.56 8.90 -11.19
N LYS A 8 -7.42 10.16 -11.60
CA LYS A 8 -6.37 11.03 -11.06
C LYS A 8 -6.47 11.13 -9.54
N TYR A 9 -7.66 11.37 -9.00
CA TYR A 9 -7.87 11.44 -7.55
C TYR A 9 -7.67 10.08 -6.87
N LEU A 10 -8.12 8.98 -7.49
CA LEU A 10 -7.88 7.63 -6.97
C LEU A 10 -6.39 7.38 -6.73
N PHE A 11 -5.56 7.63 -7.74
CA PHE A 11 -4.12 7.42 -7.63
C PHE A 11 -3.45 8.46 -6.72
N LEU A 12 -3.94 9.69 -6.67
CA LEU A 12 -3.43 10.71 -5.76
C LEU A 12 -3.71 10.35 -4.29
N ILE A 13 -4.92 9.89 -3.98
CA ILE A 13 -5.27 9.44 -2.62
C ILE A 13 -4.45 8.20 -2.26
N GLY A 14 -4.31 7.24 -3.18
CA GLY A 14 -3.46 6.07 -3.00
C GLY A 14 -1.98 6.45 -2.76
N ALA A 15 -1.48 7.47 -3.47
CA ALA A 15 -0.14 8.01 -3.27
C ALA A 15 0.03 8.59 -1.87
N ILE A 16 -0.90 9.44 -1.44
CA ILE A 16 -0.89 10.08 -0.12
C ILE A 16 -0.95 9.01 0.97
N TRP A 17 -1.84 8.03 0.86
CA TRP A 17 -1.95 6.92 1.81
C TRP A 17 -0.62 6.17 1.97
N ASN A 18 -0.03 5.73 0.87
CA ASN A 18 1.24 4.99 0.88
C ASN A 18 2.41 5.85 1.41
N LEU A 19 2.47 7.14 1.08
CA LEU A 19 3.48 8.05 1.62
C LEU A 19 3.29 8.27 3.12
N ILE A 20 2.07 8.49 3.59
CA ILE A 20 1.78 8.65 5.02
C ILE A 20 2.19 7.39 5.77
N VAL A 21 1.72 6.21 5.35
CA VAL A 21 2.04 4.95 6.03
C VAL A 21 3.55 4.69 6.03
N GLY A 22 4.19 4.77 4.86
CA GLY A 22 5.63 4.51 4.73
C GLY A 22 6.48 5.48 5.56
N LEU A 23 6.24 6.78 5.43
CA LEU A 23 7.04 7.80 6.14
C LEU A 23 6.72 7.85 7.64
N MET A 24 5.46 7.64 8.03
CA MET A 24 5.05 7.59 9.43
C MET A 24 5.76 6.46 10.16
N PHE A 25 5.70 5.23 9.64
CA PHE A 25 6.37 4.11 10.31
C PHE A 25 7.89 4.26 10.29
N ILE A 26 8.51 4.75 9.21
CA ILE A 26 9.94 5.10 9.21
C ILE A 26 10.26 6.12 10.32
N GLY A 27 9.48 7.20 10.45
CA GLY A 27 9.67 8.21 11.50
C GLY A 27 9.45 7.67 12.91
N LEU A 28 8.56 6.69 13.07
CA LEU A 28 8.28 6.00 14.32
C LEU A 28 9.26 4.85 14.62
N SER A 29 10.23 4.57 13.75
CA SER A 29 11.20 3.49 13.96
C SER A 29 12.00 3.55 15.28
N PRO A 30 12.30 4.71 15.90
CA PRO A 30 12.90 4.75 17.24
C PRO A 30 12.00 4.15 18.33
N LEU A 31 10.71 3.99 18.06
CA LEU A 31 9.72 3.39 18.95
C LEU A 31 9.33 1.98 18.52
N ALA A 32 10.05 1.36 17.57
CA ALA A 32 9.70 0.04 17.03
C ALA A 32 9.62 -1.04 18.12
N ASP A 33 10.51 -1.00 19.11
CA ASP A 33 10.53 -1.95 20.23
C ASP A 33 9.25 -1.91 21.08
N SER A 34 8.55 -0.76 21.08
CA SER A 34 7.27 -0.60 21.78
C SER A 34 6.08 -0.81 20.86
N LEU A 35 6.19 -0.40 19.59
CA LEU A 35 5.08 -0.40 18.64
C LEU A 35 4.82 -1.77 18.02
N VAL A 36 5.87 -2.51 17.62
CA VAL A 36 5.70 -3.80 16.93
C VAL A 36 5.04 -4.85 17.84
N PRO A 37 5.38 -4.94 19.15
CA PRO A 37 4.69 -5.84 20.06
C PRO A 37 3.20 -5.51 20.26
N MET A 38 2.76 -4.27 20.03
CA MET A 38 1.31 -3.94 20.07
C MET A 38 0.51 -4.64 18.96
N PHE A 39 1.19 -5.19 17.95
CA PHE A 39 0.59 -5.97 16.88
C PHE A 39 0.71 -7.50 17.08
N ASP A 40 1.18 -7.94 18.27
CA ASP A 40 1.57 -9.32 18.57
C ASP A 40 2.63 -9.89 17.60
N MET A 41 3.48 -9.01 17.06
CA MET A 41 4.58 -9.36 16.16
C MET A 41 5.92 -9.22 16.88
N GLU A 42 6.90 -10.01 16.45
CA GLU A 42 8.28 -9.87 16.89
C GLU A 42 8.94 -8.66 16.23
N VAL A 43 9.74 -7.94 17.01
CA VAL A 43 10.55 -6.83 16.49
C VAL A 43 11.59 -7.40 15.51
N PRO A 44 11.72 -6.84 14.29
CA PRO A 44 12.74 -7.30 13.36
C PRO A 44 14.15 -7.23 13.96
N PRO A 45 15.04 -8.19 13.65
CA PRO A 45 16.38 -8.26 14.25
C PRO A 45 17.27 -7.06 13.90
N SER A 46 16.89 -6.28 12.90
CA SER A 46 17.54 -5.03 12.53
C SER A 46 16.53 -4.07 11.89
N LEU A 47 16.68 -2.77 12.16
CA LEU A 47 15.89 -1.72 11.54
C LEU A 47 15.99 -1.69 10.01
N VAL A 48 17.01 -2.32 9.42
CA VAL A 48 17.12 -2.42 7.95
C VAL A 48 15.90 -3.08 7.33
N PHE A 49 15.35 -4.13 7.95
CA PHE A 49 14.15 -4.82 7.44
C PHE A 49 12.90 -3.94 7.56
N TYR A 50 12.79 -3.26 8.69
CA TYR A 50 11.71 -2.34 8.99
C TYR A 50 11.70 -1.15 8.00
N HIS A 51 12.84 -0.47 7.85
CA HIS A 51 12.99 0.63 6.90
C HIS A 51 12.86 0.19 5.45
N SER A 52 13.34 -1.01 5.10
CA SER A 52 13.20 -1.53 3.74
C SER A 52 11.73 -1.74 3.38
N PHE A 53 10.95 -2.36 4.27
CA PHE A 53 9.53 -2.59 4.05
C PHE A 53 8.77 -1.28 3.87
N PHE A 54 8.85 -0.37 4.85
CA PHE A 54 8.13 0.90 4.79
C PHE A 54 8.69 1.87 3.73
N GLY A 55 9.98 1.74 3.39
CA GLY A 55 10.61 2.46 2.28
C GLY A 55 10.01 2.05 0.95
N ILE A 56 9.82 0.74 0.71
CA ILE A 56 9.13 0.24 -0.49
C ILE A 56 7.68 0.73 -0.52
N VAL A 57 6.96 0.74 0.62
CA VAL A 57 5.60 1.30 0.71
C VAL A 57 5.57 2.77 0.27
N ALA A 58 6.53 3.59 0.71
CA ALA A 58 6.66 4.98 0.29
C ALA A 58 7.01 5.13 -1.21
N VAL A 59 7.90 4.28 -1.74
CA VAL A 59 8.25 4.24 -3.18
C VAL A 59 7.02 3.95 -4.04
N PHE A 60 6.15 3.02 -3.63
CA PHE A 60 4.86 2.82 -4.31
C PHE A 60 3.98 4.07 -4.27
N GLY A 61 4.01 4.83 -3.16
CA GLY A 61 3.34 6.12 -3.07
C GLY A 61 3.82 7.11 -4.13
N ILE A 62 5.13 7.20 -4.35
CA ILE A 62 5.70 7.99 -5.46
C ILE A 62 5.22 7.46 -6.81
N GLY A 63 5.23 6.14 -7.00
CA GLY A 63 4.73 5.50 -8.22
C GLY A 63 3.27 5.88 -8.53
N TYR A 64 2.38 5.83 -7.54
CA TYR A 64 0.98 6.23 -7.73
C TYR A 64 0.82 7.71 -8.01
N TYR A 65 1.67 8.58 -7.42
CA TYR A 65 1.68 9.99 -7.77
C TYR A 65 2.07 10.22 -9.24
N LEU A 66 3.03 9.46 -9.77
CA LEU A 66 3.40 9.53 -11.19
C LEU A 66 2.24 9.10 -12.11
N VAL A 67 1.47 8.09 -11.72
CA VAL A 67 0.24 7.69 -12.44
C VAL A 67 -0.83 8.80 -12.34
N ALA A 68 -1.00 9.42 -11.17
CA ALA A 68 -1.98 10.49 -10.97
C ALA A 68 -1.72 11.73 -11.84
N ARG A 69 -0.45 12.03 -12.17
CA ARG A 69 -0.08 13.13 -13.06
C ARG A 69 -0.53 12.92 -14.50
N ASP A 70 -0.50 11.68 -14.98
CA ASP A 70 -0.91 11.30 -16.33
C ASP A 70 -1.37 9.83 -16.32
N ILE A 71 -2.69 9.64 -16.22
CA ILE A 71 -3.31 8.32 -16.11
C ILE A 71 -3.15 7.48 -17.38
N ASN A 72 -2.72 8.06 -18.50
CA ASN A 72 -2.47 7.32 -19.74
C ASN A 72 -1.08 6.67 -19.75
N LYS A 73 -0.25 6.94 -18.72
CA LYS A 73 1.11 6.43 -18.61
C LYS A 73 1.28 5.54 -17.38
N ASN A 74 2.40 4.81 -17.36
CA ASN A 74 2.88 4.08 -16.18
C ASN A 74 1.94 2.95 -15.69
N HIS A 75 1.14 2.33 -16.55
CA HIS A 75 0.22 1.24 -16.15
C HIS A 75 0.92 0.03 -15.53
N GLY A 76 2.19 -0.19 -15.86
CA GLY A 76 3.01 -1.20 -15.18
C GLY A 76 3.10 -0.98 -13.66
N ILE A 77 3.14 0.28 -13.20
CA ILE A 77 3.11 0.62 -11.76
C ILE A 77 1.77 0.22 -11.15
N VAL A 78 0.67 0.42 -11.87
CA VAL A 78 -0.68 0.05 -11.40
C VAL A 78 -0.83 -1.46 -11.27
N VAL A 79 -0.32 -2.21 -12.26
CA VAL A 79 -0.30 -3.68 -12.23
C VAL A 79 0.52 -4.18 -11.03
N LEU A 80 1.75 -3.69 -10.86
CA LEU A 80 2.60 -4.07 -9.72
C LEU A 80 1.97 -3.67 -8.38
N GLY A 81 1.33 -2.50 -8.33
CA GLY A 81 0.63 -2.00 -7.15
C GLY A 81 -0.53 -2.91 -6.74
N ALA A 82 -1.36 -3.32 -7.70
CA ALA A 82 -2.46 -4.25 -7.45
C ALA A 82 -1.95 -5.61 -6.96
N ILE A 83 -0.98 -6.21 -7.66
CA ILE A 83 -0.38 -7.50 -7.28
C ILE A 83 0.20 -7.43 -5.86
N THR A 84 0.98 -6.39 -5.57
CA THR A 84 1.62 -6.23 -4.26
C THR A 84 0.59 -6.10 -3.14
N LYS A 85 -0.48 -5.33 -3.35
CA LYS A 85 -1.52 -5.14 -2.33
C LYS A 85 -2.31 -6.43 -2.05
N PHE A 86 -2.62 -7.22 -3.08
CA PHE A 86 -3.20 -8.56 -2.89
C PHE A 86 -2.25 -9.49 -2.15
N TYR A 87 -0.99 -9.53 -2.55
CA TYR A 87 0.03 -10.35 -1.91
C TYR A 87 0.18 -10.01 -0.42
N VAL A 88 0.32 -8.72 -0.10
CA VAL A 88 0.43 -8.23 1.28
C VAL A 88 -0.84 -8.57 2.09
N PHE A 89 -2.03 -8.36 1.53
CA PHE A 89 -3.28 -8.75 2.21
C PHE A 89 -3.31 -10.25 2.54
N ILE A 90 -3.01 -11.11 1.56
CA ILE A 90 -2.97 -12.57 1.76
C ILE A 90 -1.95 -12.96 2.81
N LEU A 91 -0.76 -12.35 2.78
CA LEU A 91 0.30 -12.59 3.76
C LEU A 91 -0.18 -12.25 5.17
N TYR A 92 -0.62 -11.02 5.41
CA TYR A 92 -1.08 -10.60 6.75
C TYR A 92 -2.28 -11.42 7.23
N LEU A 93 -3.22 -11.75 6.34
CA LEU A 93 -4.35 -12.63 6.67
C LEU A 93 -3.88 -14.03 7.10
N ALA A 94 -2.92 -14.62 6.40
CA ALA A 94 -2.37 -15.92 6.77
C ALA A 94 -1.68 -15.89 8.13
N TYR A 95 -0.84 -14.88 8.40
CA TYR A 95 -0.16 -14.75 9.70
C TYR A 95 -1.14 -14.46 10.85
N PHE A 96 -2.23 -13.73 10.60
CA PHE A 96 -3.31 -13.57 11.58
C PHE A 96 -4.01 -14.90 11.90
N VAL A 97 -4.38 -15.68 10.87
CA VAL A 97 -5.04 -16.99 11.06
C VAL A 97 -4.13 -17.99 11.78
N LEU A 98 -2.81 -17.90 11.58
CA LEU A 98 -1.82 -18.73 12.26
C LEU A 98 -1.47 -18.25 13.68
N GLY A 99 -2.00 -17.10 14.13
CA GLY A 99 -1.78 -16.56 15.47
C GLY A 99 -0.45 -15.81 15.67
N TYR A 100 0.19 -15.38 14.58
CA TYR A 100 1.47 -14.63 14.60
C TYR A 100 1.29 -13.10 14.55
N SER A 101 0.06 -12.61 14.48
CA SER A 101 -0.27 -11.19 14.58
C SER A 101 -1.71 -11.02 15.03
N ASN A 102 -2.03 -9.90 15.66
CA ASN A 102 -3.42 -9.55 15.96
C ASN A 102 -4.15 -8.93 14.76
N PHE A 103 -5.36 -8.43 15.01
CA PHE A 103 -6.23 -7.90 13.97
C PHE A 103 -5.84 -6.49 13.48
N ILE A 104 -4.98 -5.75 14.21
CA ILE A 104 -4.66 -4.36 13.87
C ILE A 104 -3.98 -4.24 12.48
N PRO A 105 -2.93 -5.02 12.14
CA PRO A 105 -2.34 -5.00 10.81
C PRO A 105 -3.33 -5.33 9.68
N ILE A 106 -4.34 -6.17 9.95
CA ILE A 106 -5.39 -6.53 8.98
C ILE A 106 -6.16 -5.29 8.54
N LEU A 107 -6.45 -4.36 9.45
CA LEU A 107 -7.15 -3.11 9.12
C LEU A 107 -6.39 -2.28 8.08
N PHE A 108 -5.06 -2.20 8.19
CA PHE A 108 -4.23 -1.48 7.22
C PHE A 108 -4.25 -2.16 5.85
N VAL A 109 -4.15 -3.49 5.81
CA VAL A 109 -4.10 -4.22 4.53
C VAL A 109 -5.47 -4.37 3.87
N ILE A 110 -6.58 -4.20 4.59
CA ILE A 110 -7.92 -4.08 4.01
C ILE A 110 -8.04 -2.80 3.18
N ILE A 111 -7.50 -1.68 3.66
CA ILE A 111 -7.47 -0.43 2.89
C ILE A 111 -6.71 -0.65 1.58
N ASP A 112 -5.58 -1.36 1.66
CA ASP A 112 -4.80 -1.74 0.48
C ASP A 112 -5.57 -2.68 -0.46
N LEU A 113 -6.33 -3.64 0.06
CA LEU A 113 -7.19 -4.51 -0.75
C LEU A 113 -8.24 -3.71 -1.53
N ILE A 114 -8.84 -2.70 -0.91
CA ILE A 114 -9.78 -1.79 -1.59
C ILE A 114 -9.07 -1.08 -2.74
N PHE A 115 -7.88 -0.50 -2.50
CA PHE A 115 -7.10 0.11 -3.58
C PHE A 115 -6.73 -0.88 -4.69
N ALA A 116 -6.39 -2.13 -4.35
CA ALA A 116 -6.07 -3.16 -5.33
C ALA A 116 -7.27 -3.44 -6.26
N CYS A 117 -8.47 -3.57 -5.70
CA CYS A 117 -9.70 -3.73 -6.48
C CYS A 117 -9.96 -2.51 -7.39
N LEU A 118 -9.77 -1.30 -6.87
CA LEU A 118 -9.95 -0.06 -7.65
C LEU A 118 -8.90 0.08 -8.76
N PHE A 119 -7.67 -0.38 -8.54
CA PHE A 119 -6.62 -0.40 -9.55
C PHE A 119 -6.93 -1.40 -10.67
N ILE A 120 -7.51 -2.56 -10.33
CA ILE A 120 -8.00 -3.51 -11.34
C ILE A 120 -9.17 -2.89 -12.12
N GLU A 121 -10.10 -2.21 -11.46
CA GLU A 121 -11.20 -1.50 -12.13
C GLU A 121 -10.66 -0.48 -13.14
N PHE A 122 -9.66 0.31 -12.74
CA PHE A 122 -8.97 1.22 -13.64
C PHE A 122 -8.34 0.47 -14.83
N LEU A 123 -7.57 -0.59 -14.60
CA LEU A 123 -6.89 -1.35 -15.66
C LEU A 123 -7.87 -1.96 -16.69
N ILE A 124 -9.06 -2.36 -16.25
CA ILE A 124 -10.10 -2.91 -17.13
C ILE A 124 -10.80 -1.80 -17.93
N ASN A 125 -11.01 -0.63 -17.34
CA ASN A 125 -11.86 0.40 -17.92
C ASN A 125 -11.14 1.58 -18.54
N PHE A 126 -9.84 1.77 -18.34
CA PHE A 126 -9.13 2.95 -18.85
C PHE A 126 -9.17 3.06 -20.38
N LYS A 127 -9.10 1.93 -21.11
CA LYS A 127 -9.16 1.89 -22.59
C LYS A 127 -10.52 2.33 -23.17
N LYS A 128 -11.57 2.40 -22.35
CA LYS A 128 -12.90 2.85 -22.78
C LYS A 128 -13.05 4.38 -22.70
N ILE A 129 -11.98 5.07 -22.28
CA ILE A 129 -11.97 6.51 -21.96
C ILE A 129 -10.98 7.29 -22.85
N GLU A 130 -10.14 6.57 -23.61
CA GLU A 130 -9.43 7.06 -24.80
C GLU A 130 -10.36 7.02 -26.01
#